data_AF-A0A316EUC7-F1
#
_entry.id   AF-A0A316EUC7-F1
#
_cell.length_a   1.000
_cell.length_b   1.000
_cell.length_c   1.000
_cell.angle_alpha   90.00
_cell.angle_beta   90.00
_cell.angle_gamma   90.00
#
_symmetry.space_group_name_H-M   'P 1'
#
loop_
_entity.id
_entity.type
_entity.pdbx_description
1 polymer ?
#
loop_
_entity_poly.entity_id
_entity_poly.type
_entity_poly.pdbx_seq_one_letter_code
_entity_poly.pdbx_strand_id
1 'polypeptide(L)'
;MTRLTVERVHRLSSRPWLFVTGQLEGDALRVGDELTVLDGDTPSGRAVVRSIEMHAAASKTTVAVDVDVVDSVREGAVLARK
;
A
#
# COMPACT_ATOMS: atom_id res chain seq x y z
N MET A 1 -0.61 14.95 3.39
CA MET A 1 -0.47 14.09 2.19
C MET A 1 0.41 12.90 2.53
N THR A 2 -0.03 11.69 2.17
CA THR A 2 0.68 10.42 2.40
C THR A 2 1.02 9.77 1.07
N ARG A 3 2.25 9.23 0.94
CA ARG A 3 2.70 8.46 -0.21
C ARG A 3 3.47 7.22 0.23
N LEU A 4 3.04 6.04 -0.21
CA LEU A 4 3.74 4.78 0.00
C LEU A 4 4.21 4.25 -1.36
N THR A 5 5.51 4.32 -1.62
CA THR A 5 6.13 3.77 -2.84
C THR A 5 6.38 2.28 -2.63
N VAL A 6 5.74 1.45 -3.46
CA VAL A 6 5.76 -0.01 -3.31
C VAL A 6 7.12 -0.57 -3.70
N GLU A 7 7.77 -1.26 -2.76
CA GLU A 7 9.03 -1.98 -2.98
C GLU A 7 8.82 -3.49 -3.11
N ARG A 8 7.78 -4.04 -2.47
CA ARG A 8 7.47 -5.47 -2.50
C ARG A 8 5.99 -5.71 -2.29
N VAL A 9 5.46 -6.71 -2.99
CA VAL A 9 4.09 -7.19 -2.82
C VAL A 9 4.13 -8.68 -2.48
N HIS A 10 3.38 -9.07 -1.46
CA HIS A 10 3.26 -10.46 -1.04
C HIS A 10 1.79 -10.88 -0.92
N ARG A 11 1.48 -12.06 -1.46
CA ARG A 11 0.16 -12.69 -1.37
C ARG A 11 0.27 -13.90 -0.44
N LEU A 12 -0.53 -13.91 0.63
CA LEU A 12 -0.64 -15.07 1.51
C LEU A 12 -1.89 -15.86 1.13
N SER A 13 -1.77 -17.16 0.84
CA SER A 13 -2.91 -18.01 0.46
C SER A 13 -3.99 -18.10 1.56
N SER A 14 -3.63 -17.83 2.81
CA SER A 14 -4.53 -17.86 3.97
C SER A 14 -5.24 -16.53 4.24
N ARG A 15 -4.95 -15.46 3.49
CA ARG A 15 -5.51 -14.13 3.70
C ARG A 15 -6.05 -13.55 2.40
N PRO A 16 -7.19 -12.84 2.44
CA PRO A 16 -7.74 -12.20 1.24
C PRO A 16 -7.05 -10.88 0.88
N TRP A 17 -6.01 -10.46 1.61
CA TRP A 17 -5.36 -9.16 1.47
C TRP A 17 -3.99 -9.27 0.78
N LEU A 18 -3.57 -8.19 0.13
CA LEU A 18 -2.19 -8.00 -0.30
C LEU A 18 -1.37 -7.40 0.83
N PHE A 19 -0.18 -7.93 1.07
CA PHE A 19 0.81 -7.32 1.93
C PHE A 19 1.75 -6.51 1.07
N VAL A 20 1.83 -5.21 1.35
CA VAL A 20 2.59 -4.24 0.58
C VAL A 20 3.64 -3.64 1.48
N THR A 21 4.90 -3.84 1.14
CA THR A 21 6.03 -3.19 1.81
C THR A 21 6.55 -2.08 0.91
N GLY A 22 6.81 -0.92 1.51
CA GLY A 22 7.31 0.22 0.76
C GLY A 22 7.92 1.32 1.63
N GLN A 23 8.38 2.36 0.95
CA GLN A 23 8.87 3.57 1.59
C GLN A 23 7.69 4.54 1.81
N LEU A 24 7.43 4.87 3.07
CA LEU A 24 6.38 5.80 3.46
C LEU A 24 6.94 7.23 3.58
N GLU A 25 6.28 8.16 2.91
CA GLU A 25 6.54 9.60 2.96
C GLU A 25 5.28 10.36 3.37
N GLY A 26 5.48 11.43 4.16
CA GLY A 26 4.39 12.27 4.64
C GLY A 26 3.68 11.70 5.85
N ASP A 27 2.35 11.86 5.90
CA ASP A 27 1.59 11.50 7.10
C ASP A 27 1.50 9.98 7.30
N ALA A 28 1.46 9.57 8.57
CA ALA A 28 1.29 8.18 8.94
C ALA A 28 -0.01 7.58 8.37
N LEU A 29 0.06 6.30 7.98
CA LEU A 29 -1.10 5.50 7.62
C LEU A 29 -1.86 5.04 8.87
N ARG A 30 -3.16 4.85 8.71
CA ARG A 30 -4.07 4.29 9.71
C ARG A 30 -4.89 3.16 9.10
N VAL A 31 -5.28 2.19 9.93
CA VAL A 31 -6.26 1.17 9.51
C VAL A 31 -7.58 1.86 9.16
N GLY A 32 -8.16 1.48 8.03
CA GLY A 32 -9.35 2.09 7.45
C GLY A 32 -9.06 3.20 6.44
N ASP A 33 -7.81 3.62 6.27
CA ASP A 33 -7.46 4.62 5.24
C ASP A 33 -7.76 4.08 3.85
N GLU A 34 -8.46 4.89 3.05
CA GLU A 34 -8.61 4.69 1.61
C GLU A 34 -7.43 5.34 0.87
N LEU A 35 -6.74 4.54 0.08
CA LEU A 35 -5.61 4.94 -0.74
C LEU A 35 -5.98 4.80 -2.22
N THR A 36 -5.51 5.72 -3.03
CA THR A 36 -5.53 5.59 -4.48
C THR A 36 -4.25 4.88 -4.93
N VAL A 37 -4.40 3.82 -5.73
CA VAL A 37 -3.28 3.18 -6.41
C VAL A 37 -2.96 4.00 -7.66
N LEU A 38 -1.69 4.36 -7.84
CA LEU A 38 -1.18 5.10 -8.98
C LEU A 38 -0.18 4.22 -9.75
N ASP A 39 -0.36 4.11 -11.06
CA ASP A 39 0.66 3.63 -11.99
C ASP A 39 1.27 4.86 -12.70
N GLY A 40 2.47 5.25 -12.28
CA GLY A 40 3.00 6.58 -12.56
C GLY A 40 2.11 7.67 -11.94
N ASP A 41 1.57 8.55 -12.79
CA ASP A 41 0.63 9.62 -12.38
C ASP A 41 -0.85 9.27 -12.63
N THR A 42 -1.14 8.06 -13.14
CA THR A 42 -2.51 7.66 -13.50
C THR A 42 -3.15 6.84 -12.38
N PRO A 43 -4.31 7.25 -11.83
CA PRO A 43 -5.08 6.43 -10.91
C PRO A 43 -5.53 5.12 -11.56
N SER A 44 -5.19 4.00 -10.94
CA SER A 44 -5.46 2.65 -11.45
C SER A 44 -6.41 1.85 -10.55
N GLY A 45 -6.64 2.29 -9.32
CA GLY A 45 -7.58 1.63 -8.41
C GLY A 45 -7.65 2.25 -7.02
N ARG A 46 -8.40 1.61 -6.13
CA ARG A 46 -8.47 1.94 -4.71
C ARG A 46 -8.00 0.76 -3.86
N ALA A 47 -7.43 1.10 -2.71
CA ALA A 47 -6.96 0.16 -1.72
C ALA A 47 -7.38 0.63 -0.32
N VAL A 48 -7.86 -0.26 0.52
CA VAL A 48 -8.20 0.06 1.92
C VAL A 48 -7.19 -0.59 2.84
N VAL A 49 -6.57 0.18 3.73
CA VAL A 49 -5.65 -0.36 4.74
C VAL A 49 -6.42 -1.19 5.76
N ARG A 50 -6.12 -2.50 5.82
CA ARG A 50 -6.74 -3.45 6.74
C ARG A 50 -5.88 -3.74 7.96
N SER A 51 -4.57 -3.70 7.80
CA SER A 51 -3.62 -3.79 8.91
C SER A 51 -2.34 -3.03 8.58
N ILE A 52 -1.61 -2.66 9.62
CA ILE A 52 -0.29 -2.04 9.50
C ILE A 52 0.67 -2.88 10.32
N GLU A 53 1.66 -3.44 9.64
CA GLU A 53 2.76 -4.18 10.24
C GLU A 53 4.03 -3.34 10.13
N MET A 54 4.41 -2.70 11.24
CA MET A 54 5.69 -2.00 11.31
C MET A 54 6.79 -2.99 11.68
N HIS A 55 7.41 -3.60 10.66
CA HIS A 55 8.52 -4.55 10.84
C HIS A 55 9.73 -4.21 9.97
N ALA A 56 10.15 -2.94 9.92
CA ALA A 56 11.34 -2.56 9.18
C ALA A 56 12.04 -1.31 9.74
N ALA A 57 13.19 -0.99 9.16
CA ALA A 57 13.95 0.23 9.43
C ALA A 57 13.07 1.49 9.31
N ALA A 58 13.53 2.61 9.88
CA ALA A 58 12.80 3.88 9.83
C ALA A 58 12.28 4.18 8.41
N SER A 59 11.01 4.57 8.31
CA SER A 59 10.25 4.86 7.08
C SER A 59 9.91 3.68 6.16
N LYS A 60 10.35 2.45 6.45
CA LYS A 60 9.81 1.26 5.79
C LYS A 60 8.55 0.78 6.49
N THR A 61 7.47 0.69 5.72
CA THR A 61 6.14 0.32 6.24
C THR A 61 5.61 -0.87 5.46
N THR A 62 5.10 -1.88 6.16
CA THR A 62 4.29 -2.93 5.58
C THR A 62 2.83 -2.71 5.95
N VAL A 63 1.94 -2.77 4.98
CA VAL A 63 0.50 -2.69 5.19
C VAL A 63 -0.20 -3.86 4.51
N ALA A 64 -1.23 -4.40 5.15
CA ALA A 64 -2.18 -5.26 4.46
C ALA A 64 -3.27 -4.39 3.85
N VAL A 65 -3.52 -4.52 2.56
CA VAL A 65 -4.57 -3.80 1.84
C VAL A 65 -5.57 -4.75 1.21
N ASP A 66 -6.82 -4.34 1.28
CA ASP A 66 -7.88 -4.86 0.43
C ASP A 66 -7.86 -4.03 -0.86
N VAL A 67 -7.82 -4.69 -2.01
CA VAL A 67 -7.60 -4.03 -3.31
C VAL A 67 -8.60 -4.53 -4.32
N ASP A 68 -9.28 -3.58 -4.96
CA ASP A 68 -10.23 -3.88 -6.02
C ASP A 68 -9.51 -4.27 -7.32
N VAL A 69 -8.26 -3.84 -7.49
CA VAL A 69 -7.45 -4.07 -8.70
C VAL A 69 -6.06 -4.61 -8.32
N VAL A 70 -6.01 -5.92 -8.09
CA VAL A 70 -4.85 -6.62 -7.51
C VAL A 70 -3.58 -6.52 -8.37
N ASP A 71 -3.72 -6.40 -9.69
CA ASP A 71 -2.59 -6.35 -10.62
C ASP A 71 -1.96 -4.95 -10.75
N SER A 72 -2.68 -3.91 -10.30
CA SER A 72 -2.16 -2.53 -10.27
C SER A 72 -1.21 -2.27 -9.11
N VAL A 73 -1.24 -3.11 -8.07
CA VAL A 73 -0.32 -3.04 -6.93
C VAL A 73 0.89 -3.93 -7.22
N ARG A 74 1.97 -3.30 -7.67
CA ARG A 74 3.24 -3.92 -8.05
C ARG A 74 4.42 -3.07 -7.61
N GLU A 75 5.63 -3.61 -7.66
CA GLU A 75 6.85 -2.83 -7.38
C GLU A 75 6.91 -1.57 -8.27
N GLY A 76 7.22 -0.43 -7.66
CA GLY A 76 7.23 0.90 -8.28
C GLY A 76 5.87 1.62 -8.30
N ALA A 77 4.76 0.92 -8.06
CA ALA A 77 3.45 1.57 -7.92
C ALA A 77 3.42 2.44 -6.66
N VAL A 78 2.45 3.35 -6.59
CA VAL A 78 2.30 4.26 -5.45
C VAL A 78 0.91 4.17 -4.87
N LEU A 79 0.83 4.01 -3.56
CA LEU A 79 -0.40 4.15 -2.79
C LEU A 79 -0.42 5.54 -2.15
N ALA A 80 -1.43 6.36 -2.47
CA ALA A 80 -1.47 7.75 -2.05
C ALA A 80 -2.81 8.16 -1.43
N ARG A 81 -2.74 9.06 -0.44
CA ARG A 81 -3.87 9.80 0.14
C ARG A 81 -3.54 11.28 0.14
N LYS A 82 -4.46 12.11 -0.37
CA LYS A 82 -4.33 13.57 -0.31
C LYS A 82 -4.43 14.06 1.13
#